data_AF-A0AAD7C6P9-F1
#
_entry.id   AF-A0AAD7C6P9-F1
#
_cell.length_a   1.000
_cell.length_b   1.000
_cell.length_c   1.000
_cell.angle_alpha   90.00
_cell.angle_beta   90.00
_cell.angle_gamma   90.00
#
_symmetry.space_group_name_H-M   'P 1'
#
loop_
_entity.id
_entity.type
_entity.pdbx_description
1 polymer ?
#
loop_
_entity_poly.entity_id
_entity_poly.type
_entity_poly.pdbx_seq_one_letter_code
_entity_poly.pdbx_strand_id
1 'polypeptide(L)'
;MLARQAPDGKPPLDPPDLPSYQDAKSSPPIDKSSPVISLDSPKPSDSSTFSASPSGLLRPPDSLRSVSSLSSLRSEESERSAAVNQFVDPELLLGVSIGFVAPSITPDPVPMPGSMPNIISLPYGRCPPLHLQAPNWRHLLKLMARLSGTRIEPTVEALAVTRSPQMQLRTVVQFVRPHVSSADWRALLWLTIEHPVPATVPGARKYSTGDTSVLPWSYSLSSVPTLLRDSSDTVLSKCYTIPSSESVPLPTLPISFPNMAMYLQAALEESRRYSSDNSSGVRRLAKMVEVCYPTESLPREDEGERSRVDRLFKKVIGRKEKPKKKGGNEDTYELVTPFRLDEWA
;
A
#
# COMPACT_ATOMS: atom_id res chain seq x y z
N MET A 1 51.58 -43.95 -42.57
CA MET A 1 51.99 -45.19 -41.85
C MET A 1 51.53 -45.06 -40.41
N LEU A 2 50.81 -46.09 -39.94
CA LEU A 2 50.49 -46.46 -38.56
C LEU A 2 49.47 -45.63 -37.75
N ALA A 3 48.32 -46.28 -37.59
CA ALA A 3 47.25 -46.05 -36.65
C ALA A 3 47.62 -46.35 -35.19
N ARG A 4 46.81 -45.83 -34.25
CA ARG A 4 46.51 -46.34 -32.89
C ARG A 4 45.38 -45.43 -32.34
N GLN A 5 44.11 -45.81 -32.40
CA GLN A 5 43.37 -46.79 -31.58
C GLN A 5 43.25 -46.36 -30.11
N ALA A 6 42.00 -46.10 -29.70
CA ALA A 6 41.51 -45.84 -28.35
C ALA A 6 41.68 -47.06 -27.42
N PRO A 7 41.35 -46.99 -26.11
CA PRO A 7 39.95 -47.31 -25.74
C PRO A 7 39.42 -46.70 -24.41
N ASP A 8 38.13 -47.00 -24.19
CA ASP A 8 37.40 -47.14 -22.93
C ASP A 8 37.01 -45.88 -22.13
N GLY A 9 35.76 -45.69 -21.72
CA GLY A 9 34.67 -46.65 -21.49
C GLY A 9 34.16 -46.42 -20.08
N LYS A 10 33.12 -45.60 -19.93
CA LYS A 10 32.47 -45.34 -18.63
C LYS A 10 30.96 -45.60 -18.77
N PRO A 11 30.40 -46.55 -17.99
CA PRO A 11 28.99 -46.92 -18.11
C PRO A 11 28.06 -45.87 -17.47
N PRO A 12 26.80 -45.77 -17.94
CA PRO A 12 25.79 -44.88 -17.39
C PRO A 12 25.29 -45.39 -16.03
N LEU A 13 25.09 -44.46 -15.10
CA LEU A 13 24.48 -44.69 -13.78
C LEU A 13 22.96 -44.76 -13.93
N ASP A 14 22.37 -45.86 -13.47
CA ASP A 14 20.93 -46.03 -13.35
C ASP A 14 20.33 -45.10 -12.26
N PRO A 15 19.11 -44.57 -12.46
CA PRO A 15 18.41 -43.76 -11.47
C PRO A 15 17.81 -44.62 -10.34
N PRO A 16 17.74 -44.11 -9.09
CA PRO A 16 17.17 -44.83 -7.96
C PRO A 16 15.64 -44.92 -8.02
N ASP A 17 15.14 -46.11 -7.70
CA ASP A 17 13.73 -46.46 -7.56
C ASP A 17 12.99 -45.55 -6.56
N LEU A 18 11.88 -44.97 -7.01
CA LEU A 18 10.92 -44.27 -6.17
C LEU A 18 9.88 -45.27 -5.63
N PRO A 19 9.58 -45.27 -4.31
CA PRO A 19 8.54 -46.11 -3.76
C PRO A 19 7.14 -45.58 -4.14
N SER A 20 6.36 -46.47 -4.73
CA SER A 20 4.93 -46.35 -4.99
C SER A 20 4.15 -46.15 -3.68
N TYR A 21 3.55 -44.97 -3.52
CA TYR A 21 2.56 -44.72 -2.47
C TYR A 21 1.21 -45.28 -2.93
N GLN A 22 0.83 -46.42 -2.39
CA GLN A 22 -0.51 -46.97 -2.54
C GLN A 22 -1.50 -46.27 -1.60
N ASP A 23 -2.64 -45.90 -2.19
CA ASP A 23 -3.84 -45.40 -1.55
C ASP A 23 -4.31 -46.29 -0.37
N ALA A 24 -4.37 -45.71 0.83
CA ALA A 24 -5.13 -46.24 1.94
C ALA A 24 -6.30 -45.30 2.26
N LYS A 25 -7.46 -45.61 1.67
CA LYS A 25 -8.78 -45.23 2.17
C LYS A 25 -9.00 -45.87 3.54
N SER A 26 -9.11 -45.07 4.60
CA SER A 26 -9.87 -45.45 5.79
C SER A 26 -10.39 -44.20 6.50
N SER A 27 -11.69 -43.97 6.36
CA SER A 27 -12.46 -43.07 7.23
C SER A 27 -12.77 -43.80 8.54
N PRO A 28 -12.54 -43.20 9.71
CA PRO A 28 -13.19 -43.63 10.95
C PRO A 28 -14.50 -42.84 11.18
N PRO A 29 -15.42 -43.40 11.98
CA PRO A 29 -16.78 -42.90 12.13
C PRO A 29 -16.89 -41.66 13.02
N ILE A 30 -17.96 -40.92 12.77
CA ILE A 30 -18.46 -39.78 13.53
C ILE A 30 -18.85 -40.26 14.93
N ASP A 31 -18.11 -39.84 15.95
CA ASP A 31 -18.55 -39.95 17.34
C ASP A 31 -19.17 -38.62 17.79
N LYS A 32 -20.46 -38.73 18.15
CA LYS A 32 -21.26 -37.68 18.77
C LYS A 32 -21.01 -37.73 20.27
N SER A 33 -20.32 -36.74 20.82
CA SER A 33 -20.40 -36.44 22.24
C SER A 33 -20.18 -34.96 22.49
N SER A 34 -21.30 -34.26 22.65
CA SER A 34 -21.34 -32.91 23.20
C SER A 34 -21.22 -32.99 24.73
N PRO A 35 -20.25 -32.33 25.38
CA PRO A 35 -20.39 -31.98 26.78
C PRO A 35 -21.09 -30.62 26.88
N VAL A 36 -22.26 -30.66 27.54
CA VAL A 36 -22.95 -29.50 28.09
C VAL A 36 -22.00 -28.84 29.11
N ILE A 37 -21.43 -27.69 28.75
CA ILE A 37 -20.71 -26.84 29.72
C ILE A 37 -21.74 -25.92 30.34
N SER A 38 -22.03 -26.22 31.61
CA SER A 38 -22.86 -25.42 32.50
C SER A 38 -22.32 -24.01 32.63
N LEU A 39 -23.24 -23.06 32.46
CA LEU A 39 -23.08 -21.64 32.64
C LEU A 39 -23.01 -21.34 34.14
N ASP A 40 -21.82 -21.11 34.68
CA ASP A 40 -21.66 -20.62 36.06
C ASP A 40 -21.32 -19.13 36.02
N SER A 41 -22.22 -18.33 36.60
CA SER A 41 -22.17 -16.87 36.61
C SER A 41 -21.47 -16.40 37.89
N PRO A 42 -20.34 -15.70 37.83
CA PRO A 42 -19.76 -15.08 39.01
C PRO A 42 -20.47 -13.75 39.32
N LYS A 43 -21.20 -13.81 40.43
CA LYS A 43 -21.67 -12.74 41.31
C LYS A 43 -20.70 -11.52 41.37
N PRO A 44 -21.17 -10.28 41.12
CA PRO A 44 -20.36 -9.09 41.34
C PRO A 44 -20.29 -8.76 42.84
N SER A 45 -19.07 -8.72 43.37
CA SER A 45 -18.75 -8.23 44.70
C SER A 45 -18.68 -6.70 44.69
N ASP A 46 -19.33 -6.11 45.68
CA ASP A 46 -19.35 -4.69 46.00
C ASP A 46 -17.94 -4.10 46.10
N SER A 47 -17.72 -2.97 45.42
CA SER A 47 -16.57 -2.10 45.70
C SER A 47 -17.08 -0.78 46.28
N SER A 48 -16.50 -0.49 47.43
CA SER A 48 -16.83 0.58 48.36
C SER A 48 -16.39 1.95 47.85
N THR A 49 -17.33 2.87 47.93
CA THR A 49 -17.17 4.32 47.86
C THR A 49 -16.18 4.79 48.94
N PHE A 50 -15.01 5.28 48.53
CA PHE A 50 -14.19 6.15 49.37
C PHE A 50 -14.13 7.55 48.76
N SER A 51 -14.95 8.42 49.34
CA SER A 51 -14.90 9.87 49.18
C SER A 51 -13.92 10.41 50.22
N ALA A 52 -12.88 11.11 49.77
CA ALA A 52 -12.07 11.98 50.62
C ALA A 52 -11.38 13.05 49.75
N SER A 53 -11.98 14.25 49.72
CA SER A 53 -11.23 15.52 49.68
C SER A 53 -11.07 15.95 51.15
N PRO A 54 -9.99 16.65 51.57
CA PRO A 54 -9.91 18.09 51.28
C PRO A 54 -8.50 18.73 51.25
N SER A 55 -8.47 19.95 50.71
CA SER A 55 -7.66 21.13 51.12
C SER A 55 -6.13 21.11 51.03
N GLY A 56 -5.62 22.10 50.28
CA GLY A 56 -4.22 22.51 50.30
C GLY A 56 -3.98 23.85 49.61
N LEU A 57 -4.69 24.90 50.03
CA LEU A 57 -4.44 26.30 49.66
C LEU A 57 -3.20 26.82 50.40
N LEU A 58 -2.07 27.02 49.70
CA LEU A 58 -0.99 27.88 50.16
C LEU A 58 -0.36 28.65 48.97
N ARG A 59 -0.68 29.94 48.94
CA ARG A 59 0.05 31.09 48.34
C ARG A 59 1.28 31.37 49.23
N PRO A 60 2.49 31.82 48.75
CA PRO A 60 2.75 33.19 48.24
C PRO A 60 4.01 33.29 47.32
N PRO A 61 4.70 34.45 47.21
CA PRO A 61 4.31 35.75 46.65
C PRO A 61 5.13 36.15 45.40
N ASP A 62 4.74 37.30 44.83
CA ASP A 62 5.40 38.06 43.76
C ASP A 62 6.92 38.22 43.91
N SER A 63 7.64 38.10 42.78
CA SER A 63 8.73 39.02 42.40
C SER A 63 9.25 38.77 40.97
N LEU A 64 8.96 39.74 40.10
CA LEU A 64 9.84 40.37 39.11
C LEU A 64 10.82 39.48 38.33
N ARG A 65 10.60 39.37 37.02
CA ARG A 65 11.52 39.94 36.00
C ARG A 65 10.97 39.75 34.59
N SER A 66 10.60 40.90 34.01
CA SER A 66 10.44 41.10 32.58
C SER A 66 11.80 40.94 31.91
N VAL A 67 11.92 39.92 31.06
CA VAL A 67 12.90 39.87 29.98
C VAL A 67 12.10 39.62 28.71
N SER A 68 11.87 40.70 27.98
CA SER A 68 11.29 40.72 26.65
C SER A 68 12.24 40.01 25.68
N SER A 69 12.13 38.69 25.60
CA SER A 69 12.88 37.87 24.65
C SER A 69 12.07 37.72 23.36
N LEU A 70 12.43 38.53 22.36
CA LEU A 70 12.50 38.18 20.93
C LEU A 70 11.71 36.92 20.50
N SER A 71 10.39 37.02 20.43
CA SER A 71 9.51 35.93 19.93
C SER A 71 8.56 36.40 18.83
N SER A 72 8.93 37.44 18.08
CA SER A 72 8.10 38.01 17.00
C SER A 72 8.77 37.95 15.62
N LEU A 73 9.41 36.82 15.29
CA LEU A 73 9.95 36.56 13.94
C LEU A 73 9.76 35.12 13.44
N ARG A 74 8.87 34.32 14.05
CA ARG A 74 8.72 32.90 13.69
C ARG A 74 7.33 32.47 13.21
N SER A 75 6.45 33.43 12.91
CA SER A 75 5.08 33.15 12.43
C SER A 75 4.88 33.36 10.93
N GLU A 76 5.83 33.92 10.18
CA GLU A 76 5.64 34.20 8.74
C GLU A 76 6.10 33.08 7.79
N GLU A 77 6.86 32.09 8.28
CA GLU A 77 7.34 30.98 7.44
C GLU A 77 6.26 29.89 7.24
N SER A 78 5.26 29.85 8.13
CA SER A 78 4.15 28.91 8.01
C SER A 78 3.10 29.34 6.98
N GLU A 79 2.93 30.65 6.74
CA GLU A 79 1.97 31.16 5.75
C GLU A 79 2.50 31.08 4.32
N ARG A 80 3.80 31.27 4.09
CA ARG A 80 4.39 31.10 2.74
C ARG A 80 4.36 29.65 2.24
N SER A 81 4.32 28.69 3.16
CA SER A 81 4.20 27.26 2.81
C SER A 81 2.78 26.90 2.31
N ALA A 82 1.74 27.64 2.73
CA ALA A 82 0.36 27.37 2.31
C ALA A 82 0.13 27.58 0.80
N ALA A 83 1.00 28.32 0.12
CA ALA A 83 0.82 28.69 -1.28
C ALA A 83 1.27 27.61 -2.30
N VAL A 84 2.02 26.58 -1.91
CA VAL A 84 2.61 25.65 -2.90
C VAL A 84 1.57 24.70 -3.50
N ASN A 85 0.53 24.35 -2.73
CA ASN A 85 -0.55 23.45 -3.16
C ASN A 85 -1.86 24.21 -3.50
N GLN A 86 -1.81 25.54 -3.63
CA GLN A 86 -3.03 26.35 -3.85
C GLN A 86 -3.64 26.20 -5.25
N PHE A 87 -2.92 25.57 -6.18
CA PHE A 87 -3.32 25.39 -7.58
C PHE A 87 -3.78 23.96 -7.89
N VAL A 88 -4.11 23.15 -6.89
CA VAL A 88 -4.63 21.81 -7.12
C VAL A 88 -6.12 21.91 -7.43
N ASP A 89 -6.52 21.42 -8.60
CA ASP A 89 -7.93 21.36 -9.01
C ASP A 89 -8.78 20.72 -7.90
N PRO A 90 -9.85 21.40 -7.43
CA PRO A 90 -10.71 20.87 -6.36
C PRO A 90 -11.28 19.49 -6.68
N GLU A 91 -11.49 19.19 -7.97
CA GLU A 91 -11.94 17.88 -8.44
C GLU A 91 -10.95 16.76 -8.13
N LEU A 92 -9.64 17.05 -8.09
CA LEU A 92 -8.63 16.07 -7.69
C LEU A 92 -8.65 15.77 -6.20
N LEU A 93 -9.30 16.59 -5.37
CA LEU A 93 -9.47 16.35 -3.94
C LEU A 93 -10.80 15.65 -3.63
N LEU A 94 -11.65 15.40 -4.63
CA LEU A 94 -12.92 14.73 -4.44
C LEU A 94 -12.72 13.23 -4.17
N GLY A 95 -13.26 12.73 -3.05
CA GLY A 95 -13.12 11.33 -2.62
C GLY A 95 -11.74 10.98 -2.05
N VAL A 96 -10.89 11.98 -1.81
CA VAL A 96 -9.56 11.83 -1.23
C VAL A 96 -9.64 11.92 0.29
N SER A 97 -8.92 11.04 0.98
CA SER A 97 -8.68 11.20 2.42
C SER A 97 -7.27 10.77 2.77
N ILE A 98 -6.70 11.40 3.80
CA ILE A 98 -5.36 11.12 4.28
C ILE A 98 -5.33 11.23 5.80
N GLY A 99 -4.63 10.33 6.47
CA GLY A 99 -4.48 10.40 7.92
C GLY A 99 -4.05 9.09 8.56
N PHE A 100 -4.12 9.02 9.88
CA PHE A 100 -3.78 7.83 10.68
C PHE A 100 -5.03 7.09 11.20
N VAL A 101 -6.20 7.68 11.01
CA VAL A 101 -7.51 7.10 11.36
C VAL A 101 -8.02 6.35 10.15
N ALA A 102 -8.57 5.15 10.35
CA ALA A 102 -9.09 4.34 9.26
C ALA A 102 -10.06 5.17 8.36
N PRO A 103 -9.87 5.13 7.02
CA PRO A 103 -10.71 5.90 6.11
C PRO A 103 -12.15 5.39 6.12
N SER A 104 -13.09 6.31 5.88
CA SER A 104 -14.47 5.95 5.58
C SER A 104 -14.58 5.53 4.12
N ILE A 105 -15.16 4.35 3.88
CA ILE A 105 -15.38 3.83 2.53
C ILE A 105 -16.83 4.10 2.15
N THR A 106 -17.06 5.17 1.39
CA THR A 106 -18.40 5.59 0.94
C THR A 106 -18.59 5.40 -0.57
N PRO A 107 -19.83 5.11 -1.01
CA PRO A 107 -20.14 5.04 -2.44
C PRO A 107 -19.99 6.42 -3.10
N ASP A 108 -20.42 7.47 -2.41
CA ASP A 108 -20.35 8.83 -2.92
C ASP A 108 -19.00 9.47 -2.54
N PRO A 109 -18.28 10.07 -3.50
CA PRO A 109 -17.02 10.73 -3.21
C PRO A 109 -17.30 12.09 -2.55
N VAL A 110 -16.77 12.27 -1.34
CA VAL A 110 -16.90 13.51 -0.56
C VAL A 110 -15.65 14.37 -0.75
N PRO A 111 -15.76 15.70 -0.84
CA PRO A 111 -14.58 16.57 -0.86
C PRO A 111 -13.69 16.31 0.36
N MET A 112 -12.37 16.30 0.15
CA MET A 112 -11.42 16.11 1.26
C MET A 112 -11.64 17.19 2.34
N PRO A 113 -11.73 16.81 3.63
CA PRO A 113 -11.84 17.78 4.70
C PRO A 113 -10.52 18.54 4.87
N GLY A 114 -10.57 19.86 4.69
CA GLY A 114 -9.40 20.73 4.81
C GLY A 114 -8.48 20.72 3.58
N SER A 115 -7.31 21.33 3.72
CA SER A 115 -6.27 21.39 2.67
C SER A 115 -5.33 20.20 2.76
N MET A 116 -4.72 19.82 1.62
CA MET A 116 -3.67 18.79 1.62
C MET A 116 -2.46 19.28 2.44
N PRO A 117 -1.96 18.51 3.42
CA PRO A 117 -0.77 18.88 4.17
C PRO A 117 0.47 18.94 3.27
N ASN A 118 1.38 19.87 3.54
CA ASN A 118 2.69 19.94 2.87
C ASN A 118 3.70 18.96 3.46
N ILE A 119 3.62 18.70 4.76
CA ILE A 119 4.53 17.78 5.46
C ILE A 119 3.67 16.78 6.20
N ILE A 120 3.91 15.51 5.93
CA ILE A 120 3.25 14.40 6.61
C ILE A 120 4.32 13.66 7.40
N SER A 121 4.29 13.82 8.72
CA SER A 121 5.27 13.20 9.61
C SER A 121 4.85 11.77 9.96
N LEU A 122 5.67 10.80 9.58
CA LEU A 122 5.47 9.38 9.89
C LEU A 122 6.11 9.02 11.24
N PRO A 123 5.33 8.55 12.22
CA PRO A 123 5.88 7.99 13.45
C PRO A 123 6.59 6.65 13.21
N TYR A 124 7.44 6.26 14.16
CA TYR A 124 8.16 4.97 14.17
C TYR A 124 7.77 4.17 15.41
N GLY A 125 7.74 2.83 15.30
CA GLY A 125 7.35 1.93 16.38
C GLY A 125 5.86 1.54 16.36
N ARG A 126 5.23 1.57 17.54
CA ARG A 126 3.85 1.11 17.74
C ARG A 126 2.83 2.19 17.38
N CYS A 127 2.73 2.50 16.10
CA CYS A 127 1.86 3.54 15.57
C CYS A 127 0.97 3.01 14.44
N PRO A 128 -0.24 3.56 14.27
CA PRO A 128 -1.07 3.22 13.12
C PRO A 128 -0.37 3.61 11.79
N PRO A 129 -0.61 2.86 10.70
CA PRO A 129 -0.14 3.25 9.38
C PRO A 129 -0.84 4.54 8.90
N LEU A 130 -0.11 5.36 8.13
CA LEU A 130 -0.70 6.47 7.39
C LEU A 130 -1.47 5.90 6.19
N HIS A 131 -2.73 6.28 6.01
CA HIS A 131 -3.49 5.96 4.81
C HIS A 131 -3.53 7.15 3.85
N LEU A 132 -3.61 6.86 2.55
CA LEU A 132 -4.00 7.80 1.50
C LEU A 132 -5.02 7.12 0.58
N GLN A 133 -6.25 7.60 0.57
CA GLN A 133 -7.34 7.11 -0.27
C GLN A 133 -7.56 8.02 -1.46
N ALA A 134 -7.88 7.43 -2.62
CA ALA A 134 -8.34 8.14 -3.81
C ALA A 134 -9.47 7.36 -4.51
N PRO A 135 -10.26 8.02 -5.39
CA PRO A 135 -11.33 7.38 -6.15
C PRO A 135 -10.89 6.18 -6.99
N ASN A 136 -9.72 6.22 -7.61
CA ASN A 136 -9.13 5.13 -8.38
C ASN A 136 -7.58 5.27 -8.44
N TRP A 137 -6.91 4.29 -9.04
CA TRP A 137 -5.45 4.24 -9.12
C TRP A 137 -4.86 5.41 -9.94
N ARG A 138 -5.44 5.72 -11.10
CA ARG A 138 -4.96 6.83 -11.94
C ARG A 138 -5.10 8.18 -11.23
N HIS A 139 -6.23 8.40 -10.56
CA HIS A 139 -6.52 9.61 -9.78
C HIS A 139 -5.48 9.78 -8.67
N LEU A 140 -5.15 8.70 -7.96
CA LEU A 140 -4.11 8.70 -6.93
C LEU A 140 -2.77 9.18 -7.49
N LEU A 141 -2.31 8.59 -8.61
CA LEU A 141 -1.03 8.95 -9.22
C LEU A 141 -1.02 10.39 -9.72
N LYS A 142 -2.09 10.82 -10.41
CA LYS A 142 -2.24 12.19 -10.92
C LYS A 142 -2.24 13.22 -9.80
N LEU A 143 -2.97 12.95 -8.71
CA LEU A 143 -3.00 13.81 -7.53
C LEU A 143 -1.61 13.94 -6.92
N MET A 144 -0.92 12.82 -6.70
CA MET A 144 0.42 12.82 -6.09
C MET A 144 1.45 13.54 -6.98
N ALA A 145 1.38 13.39 -8.30
CA ALA A 145 2.24 14.11 -9.23
C ALA A 145 2.03 15.65 -9.19
N ARG A 146 0.80 16.11 -8.92
CA ARG A 146 0.48 17.54 -8.84
C ARG A 146 0.78 18.18 -7.48
N LEU A 147 0.88 17.38 -6.43
CA LEU A 147 1.18 17.84 -5.06
C LEU A 147 2.69 17.96 -4.80
N SER A 148 3.37 18.80 -5.58
CA SER A 148 4.83 18.98 -5.46
C SER A 148 5.30 19.51 -4.11
N GLY A 149 4.45 20.27 -3.41
CA GLY A 149 4.73 20.78 -2.06
C GLY A 149 4.55 19.76 -0.95
N THR A 150 3.90 18.63 -1.24
CA THR A 150 3.64 17.58 -0.24
C THR A 150 4.77 16.56 -0.19
N ARG A 151 5.27 16.31 1.02
CA ARG A 151 6.29 15.28 1.29
C ARG A 151 6.02 14.54 2.58
N ILE A 152 6.52 13.32 2.62
CA ILE A 152 6.45 12.40 3.75
C ILE A 152 7.83 12.37 4.39
N GLU A 153 7.89 12.64 5.69
CA GLU A 153 9.14 12.67 6.46
C GLU A 153 8.99 11.87 7.75
N PRO A 154 10.07 11.33 8.33
CA PRO A 154 10.00 10.73 9.65
C PRO A 154 9.75 11.80 10.72
N THR A 155 9.10 11.44 11.82
CA THR A 155 9.06 12.32 13.00
C THR A 155 10.47 12.50 13.60
N VAL A 156 10.69 13.58 14.35
CA VAL A 156 11.96 13.81 15.07
C VAL A 156 12.27 12.66 16.04
N GLU A 157 11.23 12.09 16.66
CA GLU A 157 11.33 10.91 17.53
C GLU A 157 11.80 9.67 16.75
N ALA A 158 11.28 9.46 15.54
CA ALA A 158 11.67 8.36 14.68
C ALA A 158 13.17 8.39 14.32
N LEU A 159 13.67 9.59 14.00
CA LEU A 159 15.09 9.82 13.72
C LEU A 159 15.97 9.55 14.95
N ALA A 160 15.51 9.98 16.14
CA ALA A 160 16.24 9.78 17.38
C ALA A 160 16.36 8.30 17.78
N VAL A 161 15.30 7.51 17.57
CA VAL A 161 15.25 6.09 17.93
C VAL A 161 16.11 5.24 17.00
N THR A 162 16.02 5.45 15.68
CA THR A 162 16.70 4.61 14.71
C THR A 162 18.19 4.89 14.58
N ARG A 163 18.63 6.11 14.92
CA ARG A 163 20.03 6.58 14.73
C ARG A 163 20.55 6.39 13.30
N SER A 164 19.66 6.11 12.35
CA SER A 164 19.96 5.94 10.94
C SER A 164 19.53 7.21 10.22
N PRO A 165 20.39 7.81 9.40
CA PRO A 165 20.01 8.94 8.57
C PRO A 165 19.05 8.52 7.43
N GLN A 166 18.95 7.22 7.13
CA GLN A 166 18.18 6.70 6.01
C GLN A 166 17.12 5.72 6.54
N MET A 167 15.90 6.22 6.66
CA MET A 167 14.71 5.40 6.95
C MET A 167 14.02 5.06 5.63
N GLN A 168 13.54 3.83 5.49
CA GLN A 168 12.85 3.36 4.28
C GLN A 168 11.34 3.28 4.51
N LEU A 169 10.58 3.47 3.44
CA LEU A 169 9.12 3.47 3.44
C LEU A 169 8.58 2.12 2.96
N ARG A 170 7.69 1.51 3.74
CA ARG A 170 6.91 0.34 3.34
C ARG A 170 5.55 0.79 2.82
N THR A 171 5.16 0.20 1.69
CA THR A 171 3.93 0.56 0.97
C THR A 171 3.07 -0.68 0.79
N VAL A 172 1.83 -0.60 1.25
CA VAL A 172 0.79 -1.60 0.99
C VAL A 172 -0.31 -0.93 0.18
N VAL A 173 -0.59 -1.47 -1.00
CA VAL A 173 -1.68 -1.03 -1.89
C VAL A 173 -2.91 -1.88 -1.58
N GLN A 174 -4.04 -1.22 -1.39
CA GLN A 174 -5.32 -1.87 -1.19
C GLN A 174 -6.36 -1.30 -2.16
N PHE A 175 -7.09 -2.17 -2.85
CA PHE A 175 -8.28 -1.78 -3.61
C PHE A 175 -9.51 -2.24 -2.86
N VAL A 176 -10.45 -1.32 -2.60
CA VAL A 176 -11.65 -1.62 -1.79
C VAL A 176 -12.92 -1.19 -2.51
N ARG A 177 -13.95 -2.02 -2.45
CA ARG A 177 -15.31 -1.67 -2.86
C ARG A 177 -16.14 -1.22 -1.65
N PRO A 178 -16.88 -0.11 -1.75
CA PRO A 178 -17.83 0.29 -0.71
C PRO A 178 -18.93 -0.74 -0.47
N HIS A 179 -19.34 -1.46 -1.53
CA HIS A 179 -20.39 -2.46 -1.47
C HIS A 179 -20.17 -3.56 -2.52
N VAL A 180 -20.71 -4.76 -2.30
CA VAL A 180 -20.51 -5.92 -3.21
C VAL A 180 -21.10 -5.64 -4.60
N SER A 181 -22.22 -4.91 -4.64
CA SER A 181 -22.86 -4.48 -5.89
C SER A 181 -22.23 -3.24 -6.53
N SER A 182 -21.29 -2.57 -5.86
CA SER A 182 -20.57 -1.44 -6.43
C SER A 182 -19.65 -1.94 -7.54
N ALA A 183 -19.73 -1.30 -8.70
CA ALA A 183 -18.73 -1.51 -9.76
C ALA A 183 -17.40 -0.83 -9.38
N ASP A 184 -17.48 0.28 -8.64
CA ASP A 184 -16.36 1.17 -8.36
C ASP A 184 -15.46 0.66 -7.24
N TRP A 185 -14.16 0.68 -7.52
CA TRP A 185 -13.09 0.37 -6.59
C TRP A 185 -12.36 1.64 -6.17
N ARG A 186 -12.10 1.81 -4.87
CA ARG A 186 -11.23 2.85 -4.33
C ARG A 186 -9.79 2.35 -4.23
N ALA A 187 -8.83 3.22 -4.47
CA ALA A 187 -7.42 2.93 -4.27
C ALA A 187 -6.96 3.51 -2.93
N LEU A 188 -6.35 2.68 -2.09
CA LEU A 188 -5.81 3.04 -0.79
C LEU A 188 -4.33 2.67 -0.74
N LEU A 189 -3.50 3.58 -0.25
CA LEU A 189 -2.14 3.31 0.17
C LEU A 189 -2.10 3.26 1.69
N TRP A 190 -1.35 2.31 2.23
CA TRP A 190 -0.98 2.26 3.63
C TRP A 190 0.54 2.32 3.76
N LEU A 191 1.01 3.31 4.52
CA LEU A 191 2.39 3.72 4.57
C LEU A 191 2.91 3.61 6.01
N THR A 192 4.04 2.92 6.16
CA THR A 192 4.74 2.78 7.44
C THR A 192 6.25 2.89 7.21
N ILE A 193 6.98 3.29 8.24
CA ILE A 193 8.43 3.20 8.20
C ILE A 193 8.83 1.72 8.34
N GLU A 194 9.79 1.29 7.54
CA GLU A 194 10.34 -0.06 7.61
C GLU A 194 10.92 -0.35 8.99
N HIS A 195 10.62 -1.54 9.51
CA HIS A 195 11.20 -2.05 10.74
C HIS A 195 12.00 -3.31 10.45
N PRO A 196 13.24 -3.42 10.97
CA PRO A 196 13.97 -4.69 10.89
C PRO A 196 13.20 -5.77 11.64
N VAL A 197 13.16 -6.97 11.06
CA VAL A 197 12.51 -8.12 11.67
C VAL A 197 13.47 -8.70 12.72
N PRO A 198 13.11 -8.76 14.02
CA PRO A 198 13.98 -9.35 15.01
C PRO A 198 14.16 -10.85 14.75
N ALA A 199 15.40 -11.32 14.79
CA ALA A 199 15.73 -12.74 14.55
C ALA A 199 15.09 -13.70 15.57
N THR A 200 14.68 -13.19 16.73
CA THR A 200 14.04 -13.94 17.81
C THR A 200 12.56 -14.23 17.57
N VAL A 201 11.93 -13.60 16.58
CA VAL A 201 10.49 -13.76 16.32
C VAL A 201 10.21 -15.08 15.59
N PRO A 202 9.35 -15.95 16.12
CA PRO A 202 8.92 -17.16 15.42
C PRO A 202 8.34 -16.83 14.05
N GLY A 203 8.85 -17.48 13.01
CA GLY A 203 8.40 -17.25 11.64
C GLY A 203 8.90 -15.95 11.01
N ALA A 204 9.95 -15.30 11.54
CA ALA A 204 10.57 -14.10 10.96
C ALA A 204 10.81 -14.19 9.45
N ARG A 205 11.17 -15.39 8.96
CA ARG A 205 11.41 -15.66 7.53
C ARG A 205 10.26 -15.23 6.62
N LYS A 206 9.00 -15.31 7.08
CA LYS A 206 7.82 -14.95 6.26
C LYS A 206 7.82 -13.48 5.82
N TYR A 207 8.44 -12.60 6.62
CA TYR A 207 8.57 -11.17 6.31
C TYR A 207 9.77 -10.87 5.39
N SER A 208 10.68 -11.82 5.20
CA SER A 208 11.85 -11.70 4.33
C SER A 208 11.67 -12.38 2.97
N THR A 209 10.61 -13.20 2.80
CA THR A 209 10.36 -13.97 1.57
C THR A 209 9.96 -13.11 0.37
N GLY A 210 9.62 -11.83 0.58
CA GLY A 210 9.10 -10.96 -0.49
C GLY A 210 7.67 -11.33 -0.90
N ASP A 211 6.93 -12.04 -0.03
CA ASP A 211 5.55 -12.39 -0.27
C ASP A 211 4.66 -11.13 -0.25
N THR A 212 4.12 -10.81 -1.42
CA THR A 212 3.25 -9.64 -1.64
C THR A 212 1.89 -9.73 -0.97
N SER A 213 1.50 -10.90 -0.47
CA SER A 213 0.25 -11.10 0.30
C SER A 213 0.44 -10.90 1.80
N VAL A 214 1.68 -10.87 2.28
CA VAL A 214 2.02 -10.73 3.70
C VAL A 214 2.23 -9.25 4.02
N LEU A 215 1.59 -8.77 5.08
CA LEU A 215 1.81 -7.42 5.57
C LEU A 215 3.24 -7.28 6.14
N PRO A 216 3.90 -6.11 5.96
CA PRO A 216 5.21 -5.86 6.53
C PRO A 216 5.24 -6.04 8.05
N TRP A 217 6.42 -6.34 8.60
CA TRP A 217 6.61 -6.51 10.05
C TRP A 217 6.13 -5.31 10.87
N SER A 218 6.21 -4.09 10.35
CA SER A 218 5.69 -2.89 11.03
C SER A 218 4.22 -3.01 11.44
N TYR A 219 3.41 -3.80 10.71
CA TYR A 219 1.99 -4.01 11.01
C TYR A 219 1.75 -4.96 12.19
N SER A 220 2.78 -5.67 12.69
CA SER A 220 2.68 -6.47 13.91
C SER A 220 2.90 -5.64 15.19
N LEU A 221 3.42 -4.41 15.04
CA LEU A 221 3.78 -3.54 16.17
C LEU A 221 2.58 -2.75 16.71
N SER A 222 1.53 -2.58 15.91
CA SER A 222 0.29 -1.89 16.27
C SER A 222 -0.93 -2.74 15.91
N SER A 223 -2.12 -2.27 16.27
CA SER A 223 -3.34 -2.88 15.77
C SER A 223 -3.41 -2.72 14.24
N VAL A 224 -3.57 -3.84 13.54
CA VAL A 224 -3.79 -3.83 12.09
C VAL A 224 -5.14 -3.14 11.82
N PRO A 225 -5.20 -2.16 10.90
CA PRO A 225 -6.45 -1.54 10.49
C PRO A 225 -7.49 -2.59 10.11
N THR A 226 -8.76 -2.42 10.49
CA THR A 226 -9.82 -3.41 10.26
C THR A 226 -9.93 -3.78 8.78
N LEU A 227 -9.76 -2.80 7.88
CA LEU A 227 -9.77 -3.01 6.43
C LEU A 227 -8.67 -3.96 5.96
N LEU A 228 -7.56 -4.10 6.69
CA LEU A 228 -6.42 -4.94 6.36
C LEU A 228 -6.44 -6.32 7.04
N ARG A 229 -7.34 -6.57 8.01
CA ARG A 229 -7.32 -7.80 8.82
C ARG A 229 -7.75 -9.04 8.04
N ASP A 230 -8.73 -8.90 7.16
CA ASP A 230 -9.38 -10.03 6.47
C ASP A 230 -8.98 -10.13 4.98
N SER A 231 -8.06 -9.27 4.53
CA SER A 231 -7.94 -8.93 3.12
C SER A 231 -6.62 -9.41 2.50
N SER A 232 -6.45 -10.71 2.33
CA SER A 232 -5.49 -11.15 1.30
C SER A 232 -6.12 -10.98 -0.08
N ASP A 233 -7.33 -11.48 -0.36
CA ASP A 233 -8.01 -11.27 -1.66
C ASP A 233 -9.52 -11.61 -1.58
N THR A 234 -10.36 -10.67 -1.14
CA THR A 234 -11.81 -10.86 -1.09
C THR A 234 -12.50 -10.18 -2.27
N VAL A 235 -13.79 -10.42 -2.45
CA VAL A 235 -14.61 -9.74 -3.47
C VAL A 235 -14.69 -8.23 -3.21
N LEU A 236 -14.57 -7.82 -1.95
CA LEU A 236 -14.65 -6.42 -1.52
C LEU A 236 -13.29 -5.76 -1.36
N SER A 237 -12.22 -6.51 -1.19
CA SER A 237 -10.90 -5.96 -0.87
C SER A 237 -9.77 -6.79 -1.44
N LYS A 238 -8.85 -6.13 -2.14
CA LYS A 238 -7.62 -6.73 -2.69
C LYS A 238 -6.42 -6.02 -2.10
N CYS A 239 -5.45 -6.75 -1.56
CA CYS A 239 -4.29 -6.16 -0.90
C CYS A 239 -2.97 -6.68 -1.50
N TYR A 240 -2.02 -5.77 -1.68
CA TYR A 240 -0.70 -6.04 -2.24
C TYR A 240 0.37 -5.23 -1.50
N THR A 241 1.30 -5.92 -0.86
CA THR A 241 2.52 -5.33 -0.30
C THR A 241 3.55 -5.19 -1.41
N ILE A 242 4.05 -3.98 -1.65
CA ILE A 242 5.14 -3.77 -2.62
C ILE A 242 6.44 -4.33 -2.01
N PRO A 243 7.04 -5.38 -2.61
CA PRO A 243 8.28 -5.95 -2.11
C PRO A 243 9.46 -5.04 -2.50
N SER A 244 10.57 -5.15 -1.76
CA SER A 244 11.82 -4.54 -2.21
C SER A 244 12.44 -5.43 -3.28
N SER A 245 12.78 -4.87 -4.44
CA SER A 245 13.58 -5.54 -5.47
C SER A 245 14.80 -4.69 -5.83
N GLU A 246 15.71 -5.26 -6.61
CA GLU A 246 16.85 -4.52 -7.15
C GLU A 246 16.41 -3.40 -8.12
N SER A 247 15.36 -3.66 -8.90
CA SER A 247 14.77 -2.72 -9.86
C SER A 247 13.90 -1.65 -9.20
N VAL A 248 13.24 -1.98 -8.09
CA VAL A 248 12.30 -1.12 -7.36
C VAL A 248 12.64 -1.23 -5.86
N PRO A 249 13.70 -0.57 -5.39
CA PRO A 249 14.05 -0.54 -3.98
C PRO A 249 13.01 0.25 -3.18
N LEU A 250 12.96 0.03 -1.87
CA LEU A 250 12.07 0.81 -1.01
C LEU A 250 12.44 2.30 -1.04
N PRO A 251 11.45 3.21 -1.07
CA PRO A 251 11.73 4.63 -1.08
C PRO A 251 12.40 5.06 0.23
N THR A 252 13.42 5.92 0.13
CA THR A 252 14.04 6.55 1.29
C THR A 252 13.24 7.79 1.72
N LEU A 253 13.20 8.04 3.03
CA LEU A 253 12.58 9.22 3.61
C LEU A 253 13.64 10.32 3.84
N PRO A 254 13.29 11.61 3.61
CA PRO A 254 11.98 12.11 3.17
C PRO A 254 11.70 11.84 1.69
N ILE A 255 10.42 11.69 1.31
CA ILE A 255 9.98 11.51 -0.07
C ILE A 255 8.84 12.47 -0.43
N SER A 256 8.95 13.15 -1.56
CA SER A 256 7.88 13.99 -2.10
C SER A 256 6.79 13.15 -2.76
N PHE A 257 5.56 13.66 -2.82
CA PHE A 257 4.45 12.97 -3.50
C PHE A 257 4.72 12.68 -4.97
N PRO A 258 5.32 13.57 -5.79
CA PRO A 258 5.67 13.24 -7.17
C PRO A 258 6.67 12.07 -7.27
N ASN A 259 7.68 12.03 -6.41
CA ASN A 259 8.64 10.92 -6.38
C ASN A 259 7.97 9.62 -5.94
N MET A 260 7.04 9.70 -5.00
CA MET A 260 6.25 8.55 -4.57
C MET A 260 5.31 8.06 -5.70
N ALA A 261 4.74 8.95 -6.50
CA ALA A 261 3.96 8.59 -7.69
C ALA A 261 4.83 7.85 -8.72
N MET A 262 6.05 8.33 -8.98
CA MET A 262 7.02 7.66 -9.84
C MET A 262 7.42 6.28 -9.31
N TYR A 263 7.60 6.14 -8.00
CA TYR A 263 7.85 4.85 -7.36
C TYR A 263 6.70 3.86 -7.56
N LEU A 264 5.46 4.29 -7.35
CA LEU A 264 4.26 3.45 -7.55
C LEU A 264 4.10 3.05 -9.02
N GLN A 265 4.38 3.97 -9.94
CA GLN A 265 4.39 3.69 -11.37
C GLN A 265 5.45 2.65 -11.73
N ALA A 266 6.69 2.81 -11.24
CA ALA A 266 7.76 1.84 -11.44
C ALA A 266 7.42 0.46 -10.87
N ALA A 267 6.80 0.40 -9.68
CA ALA A 267 6.32 -0.84 -9.07
C ALA A 267 5.25 -1.54 -9.93
N LEU A 268 4.31 -0.78 -10.50
CA LEU A 268 3.30 -1.30 -11.42
C LEU A 268 3.90 -1.79 -12.74
N GLU A 269 4.86 -1.06 -13.30
CA GLU A 269 5.57 -1.47 -14.52
C GLU A 269 6.40 -2.74 -14.30
N GLU A 270 7.08 -2.84 -13.17
CA GLU A 270 7.80 -4.05 -12.80
C GLU A 270 6.84 -5.23 -12.67
N SER A 271 5.69 -5.05 -12.00
CA SER A 271 4.63 -6.05 -11.94
C SER A 271 4.16 -6.52 -13.32
N ARG A 272 4.04 -5.60 -14.30
CA ARG A 272 3.68 -5.92 -15.69
C ARG A 272 4.78 -6.71 -16.41
N ARG A 273 6.06 -6.51 -16.09
CA ARG A 273 7.19 -7.24 -16.71
C ARG A 273 7.18 -8.73 -16.38
N TYR A 274 6.76 -9.08 -15.16
CA TYR A 274 6.63 -10.48 -14.71
C TYR A 274 5.33 -11.18 -15.17
N SER A 275 4.64 -10.65 -16.19
CA SER A 275 3.40 -11.24 -16.71
C SER A 275 3.53 -12.68 -17.19
N SER A 276 4.73 -13.13 -17.58
CA SER A 276 5.00 -14.50 -18.03
C SER A 276 5.35 -15.47 -16.90
N ASP A 277 5.68 -14.98 -15.70
CA ASP A 277 6.07 -15.81 -14.56
C ASP A 277 4.88 -15.98 -13.60
N ASN A 278 4.12 -17.05 -13.79
CA ASN A 278 2.94 -17.37 -12.99
C ASN A 278 3.27 -17.74 -11.53
N SER A 279 4.54 -17.94 -11.19
CA SER A 279 5.01 -18.35 -9.86
C SER A 279 5.30 -17.15 -8.96
N SER A 280 5.55 -15.96 -9.54
CA SER A 280 5.95 -14.79 -8.78
C SER A 280 4.72 -13.99 -8.29
N GLY A 281 4.64 -13.74 -6.98
CA GLY A 281 3.64 -12.83 -6.41
C GLY A 281 3.72 -11.40 -6.98
N VAL A 282 4.84 -11.06 -7.62
CA VAL A 282 5.14 -9.74 -8.20
C VAL A 282 4.12 -9.33 -9.27
N ARG A 283 3.60 -10.26 -10.08
CA ARG A 283 2.57 -9.99 -11.12
C ARG A 283 1.24 -9.46 -10.55
N ARG A 284 0.97 -9.70 -9.27
CA ARG A 284 -0.35 -9.55 -8.67
C ARG A 284 -0.87 -8.11 -8.69
N LEU A 285 0.00 -7.11 -8.55
CA LEU A 285 -0.41 -5.71 -8.57
C LEU A 285 -1.01 -5.30 -9.93
N ALA A 286 -0.32 -5.59 -11.04
CA ALA A 286 -0.83 -5.28 -12.37
C ALA A 286 -2.19 -5.95 -12.63
N LYS A 287 -2.32 -7.22 -12.26
CA LYS A 287 -3.59 -7.97 -12.37
C LYS A 287 -4.69 -7.35 -11.49
N MET A 288 -4.36 -6.89 -10.28
CA MET A 288 -5.34 -6.23 -9.42
C MET A 288 -5.83 -4.92 -10.04
N VAL A 289 -4.92 -4.08 -10.56
CA VAL A 289 -5.28 -2.83 -11.23
C VAL A 289 -6.18 -3.11 -12.44
N GLU A 290 -5.84 -4.08 -13.29
CA GLU A 290 -6.67 -4.48 -14.44
C GLU A 290 -8.06 -4.99 -14.03
N VAL A 291 -8.15 -5.78 -12.96
CA VAL A 291 -9.42 -6.33 -12.45
C VAL A 291 -10.28 -5.24 -11.81
N CYS A 292 -9.66 -4.29 -11.11
CA CYS A 292 -10.38 -3.22 -10.43
C CYS A 292 -10.80 -2.09 -11.39
N TYR A 293 -10.01 -1.85 -12.43
CA TYR A 293 -10.18 -0.73 -13.36
C TYR A 293 -10.10 -1.18 -14.83
N PRO A 294 -11.01 -2.05 -15.30
CA PRO A 294 -10.95 -2.60 -16.66
C PRO A 294 -11.04 -1.52 -17.74
N THR A 295 -11.83 -0.46 -17.49
CA THR A 295 -12.00 0.64 -18.44
C THR A 295 -10.74 1.48 -18.61
N GLU A 296 -9.87 1.58 -17.60
CA GLU A 296 -8.61 2.33 -17.68
C GLU A 296 -7.55 1.60 -18.52
N SER A 297 -7.69 0.28 -18.70
CA SER A 297 -6.77 -0.52 -19.51
C SER A 297 -6.98 -0.38 -21.02
N LEU A 298 -8.09 0.22 -21.44
CA LEU A 298 -8.34 0.50 -22.85
C LEU A 298 -7.47 1.71 -23.24
N PRO A 299 -6.60 1.59 -24.26
CA PRO A 299 -5.91 2.76 -24.79
C PRO A 299 -6.98 3.77 -25.13
N ARG A 300 -6.88 4.96 -24.53
CA ARG A 300 -7.64 6.13 -24.94
C ARG A 300 -7.10 6.44 -26.32
N GLU A 301 -7.72 5.84 -27.34
CA GLU A 301 -7.52 6.30 -28.71
C GLU A 301 -7.90 7.77 -28.66
N ASP A 302 -6.89 8.63 -28.85
CA ASP A 302 -7.02 10.07 -28.94
C ASP A 302 -8.31 10.43 -29.68
N GLU A 303 -8.96 11.47 -29.19
CA GLU A 303 -10.05 12.19 -29.83
C GLU A 303 -9.65 12.62 -31.26
N GLY A 304 -9.75 11.67 -32.19
CA GLY A 304 -10.01 11.90 -33.60
C GLY A 304 -11.50 11.67 -33.79
N GLU A 305 -12.24 12.76 -33.97
CA GLU A 305 -13.65 12.76 -34.34
C GLU A 305 -13.96 11.70 -35.42
N ARG A 306 -15.14 11.06 -35.25
CA ARG A 306 -15.81 10.14 -36.19
C ARG A 306 -15.36 8.68 -36.14
N SER A 307 -15.90 7.89 -35.21
CA SER A 307 -16.47 6.58 -35.57
C SER A 307 -17.31 5.97 -34.45
N ARG A 308 -18.57 6.42 -34.32
CA ARG A 308 -19.63 5.59 -33.77
C ARG A 308 -20.27 4.88 -34.95
N VAL A 309 -19.98 3.59 -35.15
CA VAL A 309 -20.85 2.48 -35.60
C VAL A 309 -19.92 1.37 -36.14
N ASP A 310 -19.27 0.56 -35.29
CA ASP A 310 -18.69 -0.70 -35.82
C ASP A 310 -18.42 -1.81 -34.78
N ARG A 311 -19.36 -2.05 -33.85
CA ARG A 311 -19.22 -3.09 -32.82
C ARG A 311 -20.33 -4.15 -32.82
N LEU A 312 -20.76 -4.63 -33.99
CA LEU A 312 -21.76 -5.71 -34.03
C LEU A 312 -21.45 -6.95 -34.89
N PHE A 313 -20.31 -7.07 -35.60
CA PHE A 313 -20.02 -8.30 -36.37
C PHE A 313 -18.56 -8.76 -36.33
N LYS A 314 -18.05 -9.14 -35.15
CA LYS A 314 -16.75 -9.82 -35.06
C LYS A 314 -16.83 -11.10 -34.23
N LYS A 315 -17.58 -12.06 -34.75
CA LYS A 315 -17.52 -13.47 -34.34
C LYS A 315 -17.00 -14.25 -35.55
N VAL A 316 -15.99 -15.09 -35.31
CA VAL A 316 -15.43 -16.11 -36.20
C VAL A 316 -14.40 -15.61 -37.23
N ILE A 317 -13.10 -15.68 -36.86
CA ILE A 317 -12.03 -16.37 -37.61
C ILE A 317 -10.74 -16.28 -36.79
N GLY A 318 -10.18 -17.44 -36.49
CA GLY A 318 -8.90 -17.58 -35.79
C GLY A 318 -7.78 -16.94 -36.58
N ARG A 319 -7.03 -16.03 -35.94
CA ARG A 319 -5.75 -15.56 -36.43
C ARG A 319 -4.82 -15.33 -35.24
N LYS A 320 -3.70 -16.04 -35.31
CA LYS A 320 -2.55 -15.99 -34.39
C LYS A 320 -2.05 -14.54 -34.30
N GLU A 321 -2.37 -13.83 -33.22
CA GLU A 321 -1.82 -12.50 -32.96
C GLU A 321 -0.64 -12.60 -32.00
N LYS A 322 0.52 -12.08 -32.43
CA LYS A 322 1.68 -11.83 -31.57
C LYS A 322 1.30 -10.73 -30.57
N PRO A 323 1.66 -10.82 -29.28
CA PRO A 323 1.38 -9.76 -28.34
C PRO A 323 2.23 -8.53 -28.69
N LYS A 324 1.60 -7.48 -29.25
CA LYS A 324 2.19 -6.14 -29.24
C LYS A 324 2.21 -5.68 -27.79
N LYS A 325 3.37 -5.83 -27.13
CA LYS A 325 3.72 -5.04 -25.94
C LYS A 325 3.70 -3.56 -26.36
N LYS A 326 2.57 -2.88 -26.15
CA LYS A 326 2.44 -1.44 -26.33
C LYS A 326 1.67 -0.88 -25.14
N GLY A 327 2.41 -0.54 -24.10
CA GLY A 327 1.93 0.13 -22.91
C GLY A 327 3.15 0.54 -22.10
N GLY A 328 3.33 1.84 -21.86
CA GLY A 328 4.46 2.30 -21.04
C GLY A 328 4.93 3.73 -21.22
N ASN A 329 4.30 4.58 -22.05
CA ASN A 329 4.76 5.96 -22.19
C ASN A 329 3.68 7.01 -21.86
N GLU A 330 2.41 6.78 -22.22
CA GLU A 330 1.35 7.78 -22.02
C GLU A 330 1.11 8.13 -20.54
N ASP A 331 1.03 7.10 -19.68
CA ASP A 331 0.89 7.28 -18.22
C ASP A 331 2.08 8.06 -17.63
N THR A 332 3.30 7.82 -18.13
CA THR A 332 4.51 8.51 -17.68
C THR A 332 4.53 9.97 -18.13
N TYR A 333 4.02 10.27 -19.32
CA TYR A 333 3.92 11.65 -19.80
C TYR A 333 2.96 12.49 -18.93
N GLU A 334 1.82 11.94 -18.49
CA GLU A 334 0.92 12.65 -17.57
C GLU A 334 1.56 12.94 -16.20
N LEU A 335 2.52 12.12 -15.76
CA LEU A 335 3.21 12.29 -14.48
C LEU A 335 4.41 13.25 -14.57
N VAL A 336 5.07 13.33 -15.73
CA VAL A 336 6.33 14.08 -15.92
C VAL A 336 6.10 15.48 -16.48
N THR A 337 5.05 15.72 -17.27
CA THR A 337 4.73 17.05 -17.81
C THR A 337 3.48 17.64 -17.16
N PRO A 338 3.63 18.47 -16.11
CA PRO A 338 2.48 19.11 -15.45
C PRO A 338 1.81 20.20 -16.31
N PHE A 339 2.43 20.65 -17.41
CA PHE A 339 1.89 21.67 -18.30
C PHE A 339 1.33 21.05 -19.59
N ARG A 340 0.01 21.13 -19.78
CA ARG A 340 -0.61 20.95 -21.09
C ARG A 340 -0.64 22.29 -21.81
N LEU A 341 -0.12 22.35 -23.03
CA LEU A 341 -0.12 23.55 -23.87
C LEU A 341 -1.54 24.01 -24.26
N ASP A 342 -2.56 23.16 -24.07
CA ASP A 342 -3.92 23.38 -24.57
C ASP A 342 -4.83 24.20 -23.61
N GLU A 343 -4.36 24.55 -22.40
CA GLU A 343 -5.13 25.35 -21.43
C GLU A 343 -4.98 26.88 -21.61
N TRP A 344 -4.31 27.34 -22.68
CA TRP A 344 -4.09 28.76 -23.01
C TRP A 344 -4.62 29.17 -24.38
N ALA A 345 -5.80 28.66 -24.78
CA ALA A 345 -6.49 29.06 -26.00
C ALA A 345 -7.81 29.79 -25.71
#